data_AF-A0A8H7ILC2-F1
#
_entry.id   AF-A0A8H7ILC2-F1
#
_cell.length_a   1.000
_cell.length_b   1.000
_cell.length_c   1.000
_cell.angle_alpha   90.00
_cell.angle_beta   90.00
_cell.angle_gamma   90.00
#
_symmetry.space_group_name_H-M   'P 1'
#
loop_
_entity.id
_entity.type
_entity.pdbx_description
1 polymer ?
#
loop_
_entity_poly.entity_id
_entity_poly.type
_entity_poly.pdbx_seq_one_letter_code
_entity_poly.pdbx_strand_id
1 'polypeptide(L)'
;MTDAKSATLKDWLRDELKAGKIRPSKSSISSPIMFVPKKDGSHCLVVDYCRLNNQTKKNVYPLPRPDDLMAQLRGAKEGDKWKTAFCTKYSLYKSLVMTFGLTNAPAAFQHFMNELFRDLLDVCVIIYLDDILIYCKDDASHTKHVHKVLKQLMDNQLFCKASKCTFHVTSVEYLGIIVSDKGFSLDKLKIQAVQEWPVPTKVKEVQLFLGFANFLCRFVANFSHMARLLHNLVKKDTPWKWDTKEQEAFQGLKDAITNAPVLCHADPSKPYFLETDASGAALGSILSQQQEDSRLHPLGFLSESFKGAEQNYNTHDKELLAIIQSFEYWRIFLEGTLHPITVFTNHWNLEYWKESRTFNCCHAQWHLLLAGYNFQIVYCPRKQSGKPDALSRRSDHADIPPTDQTMLLDPVFANIALVTPKKELQRQIKASLDQDESLEEILQFLQNESKAPPSIKRAFKDYEMEAGLLFYQGRIVVSDVGTLRTDLLRIFHNSPLAGHPGRQRTLELVSRNYYWPGILADTYWHVDSCKTCQRIRKPKYAPIPPQPLELPSRPWQHVSYNMIVDLPKDGSNNSILVIVDSFTKYVILVECSKKLKAPELADLFLRHVWKRYGMPEKTVSD
;
A
#
# COMPACT_ATOMS: atom_id res chain seq x y z
N MET A 1 -43.41 1.98 -19.36
CA MET A 1 -42.88 1.57 -20.68
C MET A 1 -43.79 2.14 -21.76
N THR A 2 -43.23 2.62 -22.87
CA THR A 2 -44.00 3.04 -24.07
C THR A 2 -44.56 1.82 -24.81
N ASP A 3 -45.53 2.03 -25.70
CA ASP A 3 -46.18 0.93 -26.44
C ASP A 3 -45.21 0.18 -27.36
N ALA A 4 -44.30 0.91 -28.03
CA ALA A 4 -43.23 0.31 -28.83
C ALA A 4 -42.33 -0.61 -28.00
N LYS A 5 -41.90 -0.17 -26.81
CA LYS A 5 -41.09 -1.00 -25.89
C LYS A 5 -41.87 -2.21 -25.37
N SER A 6 -43.19 -2.11 -25.28
CA SER A 6 -44.06 -3.20 -24.82
C SER A 6 -44.19 -4.30 -25.89
N ALA A 7 -44.27 -3.93 -27.17
CA ALA A 7 -44.22 -4.89 -28.27
C ALA A 7 -42.88 -5.62 -28.31
N THR A 8 -41.76 -4.89 -28.27
CA THR A 8 -40.40 -5.47 -28.21
C THR A 8 -40.23 -6.42 -27.02
N LEU A 9 -40.78 -6.08 -25.86
CA LEU A 9 -40.75 -6.95 -24.67
C LEU A 9 -41.54 -8.24 -24.88
N LYS A 10 -42.71 -8.20 -25.51
CA LYS A 10 -43.50 -9.41 -25.79
C LYS A 10 -42.76 -10.37 -26.70
N ASP A 11 -42.13 -9.84 -27.76
CA ASP A 11 -41.40 -10.68 -28.71
C ASP A 11 -40.15 -11.28 -28.05
N TRP A 12 -39.39 -10.47 -27.31
CA TRP A 12 -38.25 -10.97 -26.52
C TRP A 12 -38.64 -12.07 -25.52
N LEU A 13 -39.75 -11.88 -24.78
CA LEU A 13 -40.24 -12.90 -23.85
C LEU A 13 -40.63 -14.19 -24.57
N ARG A 14 -41.25 -14.10 -25.75
CA ARG A 14 -41.62 -15.27 -26.56
C ARG A 14 -40.38 -16.05 -26.99
N ASP A 15 -39.35 -15.34 -27.47
CA ASP A 15 -38.11 -15.96 -27.95
C ASP A 15 -37.34 -16.64 -26.80
N GLU A 16 -37.22 -15.98 -25.65
CA GLU A 16 -36.48 -16.51 -24.50
C GLU A 16 -37.23 -17.66 -23.80
N LEU A 17 -38.57 -17.65 -23.80
CA LEU A 17 -39.39 -18.78 -23.37
C LEU A 17 -39.24 -19.97 -24.33
N LYS A 18 -39.28 -19.71 -25.65
CA LYS A 18 -39.08 -20.75 -26.68
C LYS A 18 -37.68 -21.35 -26.62
N ALA A 19 -36.67 -20.53 -26.33
CA ALA A 19 -35.29 -20.97 -26.11
C ALA A 19 -35.08 -21.69 -24.75
N GLY A 20 -36.09 -21.72 -23.88
CA GLY A 20 -36.01 -22.38 -22.57
C GLY A 20 -35.08 -21.69 -21.57
N LYS A 21 -34.68 -20.44 -21.82
CA LYS A 21 -33.76 -19.68 -20.94
C LYS A 21 -34.48 -19.08 -19.73
N ILE A 22 -35.76 -18.77 -19.86
CA ILE A 22 -36.60 -18.22 -18.81
C ILE A 22 -37.86 -19.06 -18.60
N ARG A 23 -38.47 -18.96 -17.41
CA ARG A 23 -39.73 -19.63 -17.08
C ARG A 23 -40.61 -18.74 -16.21
N PRO A 24 -41.95 -18.83 -16.26
CA PRO A 24 -42.82 -18.18 -15.29
C PRO A 24 -42.44 -18.56 -13.84
N SER A 25 -42.52 -17.57 -12.95
CA SER A 25 -42.09 -17.69 -11.56
C SER A 25 -43.18 -17.26 -10.60
N LYS A 26 -43.18 -17.83 -9.39
CA LYS A 26 -44.00 -17.40 -8.24
C LYS A 26 -43.10 -16.96 -7.08
N SER A 27 -41.92 -16.45 -7.39
CA SER A 27 -40.92 -16.03 -6.40
C SER A 27 -41.46 -14.90 -5.51
N SER A 28 -41.10 -14.92 -4.23
CA SER A 28 -41.39 -13.85 -3.28
C SER A 28 -40.55 -12.59 -3.50
N ILE A 29 -39.54 -12.66 -4.37
CA ILE A 29 -38.67 -11.54 -4.73
C ILE A 29 -38.69 -11.29 -6.24
N SER A 30 -38.47 -10.04 -6.65
CA SER A 30 -38.43 -9.65 -8.05
C SER A 30 -37.49 -8.47 -8.30
N SER A 31 -36.78 -8.49 -9.42
CA SER A 31 -35.97 -7.39 -9.91
C SER A 31 -36.65 -6.68 -11.10
N PRO A 32 -36.58 -5.34 -11.20
CA PRO A 32 -37.18 -4.63 -12.32
C PRO A 32 -36.37 -4.79 -13.60
N ILE A 33 -37.00 -4.52 -14.75
CA ILE A 33 -36.36 -4.55 -16.07
C ILE A 33 -36.26 -3.16 -16.68
N MET A 34 -35.23 -2.94 -17.50
CA MET A 34 -35.04 -1.76 -18.31
C MET A 34 -34.50 -2.11 -19.70
N PHE A 35 -34.69 -1.23 -20.67
CA PHE A 35 -34.12 -1.38 -22.02
C PHE A 35 -32.96 -0.41 -22.20
N VAL A 36 -31.83 -0.94 -22.65
CA VAL A 36 -30.62 -0.17 -22.98
C VAL A 36 -30.40 -0.22 -24.50
N PRO A 37 -30.22 0.93 -25.17
CA PRO A 37 -29.93 0.94 -26.61
C PRO A 37 -28.53 0.36 -26.88
N LYS A 38 -28.41 -0.48 -27.90
CA LYS A 38 -27.13 -0.96 -28.44
C LYS A 38 -26.65 -0.03 -29.57
N LYS A 39 -25.36 -0.12 -29.89
CA LYS A 39 -24.72 0.65 -30.99
C LYS A 39 -25.36 0.38 -32.37
N ASP A 40 -25.97 -0.79 -32.55
CA ASP A 40 -26.67 -1.20 -33.77
C ASP A 40 -28.13 -0.70 -33.85
N GLY A 41 -28.58 0.11 -32.88
CA GLY A 41 -29.95 0.62 -32.79
C GLY A 41 -30.97 -0.34 -32.18
N SER A 42 -30.58 -1.61 -31.92
CA SER A 42 -31.44 -2.57 -31.22
C SER A 42 -31.49 -2.31 -29.71
N HIS A 43 -32.50 -2.84 -29.02
CA HIS A 43 -32.66 -2.65 -27.57
C HIS A 43 -32.29 -3.93 -26.82
N CYS A 44 -31.42 -3.81 -25.81
CA CYS A 44 -31.07 -4.90 -24.90
C CYS A 44 -31.95 -4.83 -23.66
N LEU A 45 -32.64 -5.92 -23.31
CA LEU A 45 -33.31 -6.02 -22.01
C LEU A 45 -32.25 -6.28 -20.92
N VAL A 46 -32.27 -5.45 -19.89
CA VAL A 46 -31.39 -5.53 -18.73
C VAL A 46 -32.25 -5.66 -17.47
N VAL A 47 -31.92 -6.64 -16.64
CA VAL A 47 -32.55 -6.82 -15.33
C VAL A 47 -31.70 -6.12 -14.27
N ASP A 48 -32.29 -5.25 -13.48
CA ASP A 48 -31.59 -4.53 -12.42
C ASP A 48 -31.50 -5.38 -11.14
N TYR A 49 -30.39 -6.10 -11.01
CA TYR A 49 -30.08 -6.91 -9.84
C TYR A 49 -29.37 -6.14 -8.70
N CYS A 50 -29.30 -4.80 -8.71
CA CYS A 50 -28.53 -4.05 -7.70
C CYS A 50 -28.93 -4.39 -6.25
N ARG A 51 -30.23 -4.51 -5.97
CA ARG A 51 -30.72 -4.89 -4.62
C ARG A 51 -30.32 -6.31 -4.24
N LEU A 52 -30.43 -7.24 -5.19
CA LEU A 52 -30.04 -8.64 -4.99
C LEU A 52 -28.53 -8.77 -4.76
N ASN A 53 -27.74 -8.03 -5.53
CA ASN A 53 -26.28 -8.00 -5.45
C ASN A 53 -25.79 -7.52 -4.07
N ASN A 54 -26.42 -6.49 -3.50
CA ASN A 54 -26.07 -5.99 -2.15
C ASN A 54 -26.30 -7.01 -1.03
N GLN A 55 -27.25 -7.93 -1.22
CA GLN A 55 -27.58 -8.98 -0.27
C GLN A 55 -26.84 -10.30 -0.55
N THR A 56 -26.18 -10.40 -1.70
CA THR A 56 -25.48 -11.62 -2.13
C THR A 56 -24.06 -11.62 -1.54
N LYS A 57 -23.68 -12.74 -0.89
CA LYS A 57 -22.30 -12.92 -0.44
C LYS A 57 -21.37 -12.92 -1.66
N LYS A 58 -20.44 -11.97 -1.71
CA LYS A 58 -19.51 -11.80 -2.83
C LYS A 58 -18.55 -12.99 -2.89
N ASN A 59 -18.43 -13.59 -4.06
CA ASN A 59 -17.43 -14.59 -4.35
C ASN A 59 -16.14 -13.88 -4.76
N VAL A 60 -15.09 -14.04 -3.96
CA VAL A 60 -13.74 -13.53 -4.27
C VAL A 60 -12.99 -14.62 -5.05
N TYR A 61 -13.60 -15.11 -6.13
CA TYR A 61 -12.82 -15.89 -7.08
C TYR A 61 -11.77 -14.95 -7.69
N PRO A 62 -10.50 -15.35 -7.79
CA PRO A 62 -9.49 -14.52 -8.43
C PRO A 62 -9.88 -14.38 -9.90
N LEU A 63 -10.55 -13.28 -10.23
CA LEU A 63 -10.53 -12.77 -11.59
C LEU A 63 -9.11 -12.26 -11.77
N PRO A 64 -8.34 -12.81 -12.72
CA PRO A 64 -7.01 -12.31 -12.97
C PRO A 64 -7.12 -10.80 -13.20
N ARG A 65 -6.49 -9.99 -12.35
CA ARG A 65 -5.93 -8.76 -12.93
C ARG A 65 -4.92 -9.24 -13.97
N PRO A 66 -4.58 -8.46 -15.01
CA PRO A 66 -3.51 -8.84 -15.93
C PRO A 66 -2.22 -9.30 -15.21
N ASP A 67 -2.05 -8.95 -13.93
CA ASP A 67 -0.87 -9.18 -13.11
C ASP A 67 -1.19 -9.86 -11.75
N ASP A 68 -1.97 -10.95 -11.67
CA ASP A 68 -1.81 -12.04 -10.64
C ASP A 68 -3.05 -12.93 -10.42
N LEU A 69 -2.79 -14.22 -10.11
CA LEU A 69 -3.76 -15.31 -9.89
C LEU A 69 -3.40 -16.22 -8.69
N MET A 70 -4.46 -16.82 -8.09
CA MET A 70 -4.58 -17.94 -7.10
C MET A 70 -5.26 -17.53 -5.76
N ALA A 71 -6.22 -18.23 -5.12
CA ALA A 71 -7.07 -19.41 -5.42
C ALA A 71 -8.29 -19.55 -4.43
N GLN A 72 -9.26 -20.43 -4.76
CA GLN A 72 -10.36 -21.10 -3.98
C GLN A 72 -11.67 -20.33 -3.60
N LEU A 73 -12.93 -20.85 -3.57
CA LEU A 73 -13.59 -22.16 -3.82
C LEU A 73 -15.16 -22.00 -3.86
N ARG A 74 -15.83 -22.88 -4.64
CA ARG A 74 -17.25 -23.37 -4.63
C ARG A 74 -18.36 -22.61 -5.39
N GLY A 75 -18.90 -23.31 -6.40
CA GLY A 75 -20.03 -22.91 -7.26
C GLY A 75 -21.41 -22.88 -6.59
N ALA A 76 -22.34 -22.18 -7.24
CA ALA A 76 -23.70 -21.96 -6.78
C ALA A 76 -24.58 -23.22 -6.94
N LYS A 77 -25.31 -23.57 -5.88
CA LYS A 77 -26.22 -24.73 -5.82
C LYS A 77 -27.50 -24.47 -6.63
N GLU A 78 -28.09 -25.56 -7.15
CA GLU A 78 -29.29 -25.62 -7.99
C GLU A 78 -30.56 -24.94 -7.40
N GLY A 79 -30.55 -24.60 -6.10
CA GLY A 79 -31.65 -23.99 -5.35
C GLY A 79 -31.81 -22.48 -5.48
N ASP A 80 -30.90 -21.75 -6.14
CA ASP A 80 -30.91 -20.27 -6.12
C ASP A 80 -31.62 -19.61 -7.31
N LYS A 81 -32.17 -20.39 -8.25
CA LYS A 81 -32.82 -19.88 -9.48
C LYS A 81 -33.96 -18.90 -9.20
N TRP A 82 -34.69 -19.06 -8.09
CA TRP A 82 -35.80 -18.17 -7.70
C TRP A 82 -35.34 -16.74 -7.39
N LYS A 83 -34.07 -16.56 -7.02
CA LYS A 83 -33.50 -15.23 -6.74
C LYS A 83 -33.34 -14.37 -7.98
N THR A 84 -33.21 -14.99 -9.15
CA THR A 84 -33.08 -14.30 -10.44
C THR A 84 -34.41 -13.78 -11.00
N ALA A 85 -35.50 -13.92 -10.24
CA ALA A 85 -36.82 -13.53 -10.72
C ALA A 85 -36.90 -12.03 -11.04
N PHE A 86 -37.53 -11.71 -12.16
CA PHE A 86 -37.71 -10.35 -12.66
C PHE A 86 -39.16 -10.08 -13.04
N CYS A 87 -39.61 -8.86 -12.77
CA CYS A 87 -40.98 -8.44 -13.01
C CYS A 87 -41.11 -7.72 -14.35
N THR A 88 -42.18 -8.04 -15.07
CA THR A 88 -42.55 -7.38 -16.33
C THR A 88 -44.00 -6.92 -16.24
N LYS A 89 -44.47 -6.16 -17.23
CA LYS A 89 -45.90 -5.77 -17.33
C LYS A 89 -46.83 -6.99 -17.46
N TYR A 90 -46.33 -8.14 -17.94
CA TYR A 90 -47.15 -9.31 -18.28
C TYR A 90 -47.15 -10.38 -17.20
N SER A 91 -46.00 -10.64 -16.57
CA SER A 91 -45.87 -11.63 -15.50
C SER A 91 -44.51 -11.52 -14.80
N LEU A 92 -44.32 -12.39 -13.81
CA LEU A 92 -43.04 -12.66 -13.16
C LEU A 92 -42.36 -13.84 -13.84
N TYR A 93 -41.10 -13.67 -14.22
CA TYR A 93 -40.27 -14.71 -14.84
C TYR A 93 -39.01 -14.94 -14.01
N LYS A 94 -38.40 -16.11 -14.11
CA LYS A 94 -37.08 -16.43 -13.53
C LYS A 94 -36.16 -16.96 -14.62
N SER A 95 -34.87 -16.72 -14.47
CA SER A 95 -33.88 -17.29 -15.37
C SER A 95 -33.53 -18.72 -14.99
N LEU A 96 -33.30 -19.56 -16.00
CA LEU A 96 -32.75 -20.90 -15.87
C LEU A 96 -31.27 -20.94 -16.21
N VAL A 97 -30.78 -19.91 -16.91
CA VAL A 97 -29.38 -19.70 -17.25
C VAL A 97 -28.77 -18.58 -16.40
N MET A 98 -27.44 -18.53 -16.34
CA MET A 98 -26.73 -17.41 -15.70
C MET A 98 -26.97 -16.12 -16.49
N THR A 99 -27.48 -15.08 -15.82
CA THR A 99 -27.81 -13.78 -16.45
C THR A 99 -26.76 -12.73 -16.14
N PHE A 100 -26.65 -11.76 -17.05
CA PHE A 100 -25.86 -10.55 -16.83
C PHE A 100 -26.40 -9.74 -15.65
N GLY A 101 -25.49 -9.03 -14.96
CA GLY A 101 -25.83 -8.14 -13.85
C GLY A 101 -25.74 -8.79 -12.46
N LEU A 102 -25.56 -10.11 -12.34
CA LEU A 102 -25.30 -10.77 -11.06
C LEU A 102 -23.84 -10.59 -10.63
N THR A 103 -23.60 -10.17 -9.38
CA THR A 103 -22.23 -9.88 -8.88
C THR A 103 -21.25 -11.04 -9.01
N ASN A 104 -21.70 -12.28 -8.81
CA ASN A 104 -20.83 -13.45 -8.84
C ASN A 104 -20.78 -14.16 -10.21
N ALA A 105 -21.52 -13.68 -11.22
CA ALA A 105 -21.54 -14.33 -12.53
C ALA A 105 -20.18 -14.33 -13.25
N PRO A 106 -19.41 -13.22 -13.28
CA PRO A 106 -18.07 -13.22 -13.88
C PRO A 106 -17.11 -14.20 -13.19
N ALA A 107 -17.12 -14.22 -11.86
CA ALA A 107 -16.31 -15.12 -11.04
C ALA A 107 -16.66 -16.61 -11.31
N ALA A 108 -17.94 -16.95 -11.37
CA ALA A 108 -18.39 -18.30 -11.67
C ALA A 108 -18.02 -18.73 -13.10
N PHE A 109 -18.14 -17.81 -14.07
CA PHE A 109 -17.77 -18.09 -15.45
C PHE A 109 -16.27 -18.29 -15.62
N GLN A 110 -15.44 -17.42 -15.03
CA GLN A 110 -13.99 -17.58 -15.05
C GLN A 110 -13.57 -18.92 -14.44
N HIS A 111 -14.16 -19.31 -13.31
CA HIS A 111 -13.87 -20.61 -12.70
C HIS A 111 -14.18 -21.76 -13.66
N PHE A 112 -15.36 -21.74 -14.28
CA PHE A 112 -15.76 -22.76 -15.24
C PHE A 112 -14.79 -22.84 -16.44
N MET A 113 -14.41 -21.68 -17.01
CA MET A 113 -13.45 -21.64 -18.10
C MET A 113 -12.06 -22.13 -17.67
N ASN A 114 -11.61 -21.77 -16.47
CA ASN A 114 -10.33 -22.22 -15.93
C ASN A 114 -10.31 -23.74 -15.69
N GLU A 115 -11.41 -24.34 -15.25
CA GLU A 115 -11.52 -25.80 -15.15
C GLU A 115 -11.55 -26.48 -16.51
N LEU A 116 -12.27 -25.91 -17.48
CA LEU A 116 -12.39 -26.45 -18.83
C LEU A 116 -11.04 -26.50 -19.55
N PHE A 117 -10.24 -25.45 -19.40
CA PHE A 117 -8.97 -25.26 -20.11
C PHE A 117 -7.74 -25.52 -19.24
N ARG A 118 -7.89 -26.18 -18.08
CA ARG A 118 -6.81 -26.40 -17.11
C ARG A 118 -5.50 -26.92 -17.73
N ASP A 119 -5.60 -27.83 -18.69
CA ASP A 119 -4.44 -28.46 -19.35
C ASP A 119 -3.80 -27.57 -20.45
N LEU A 120 -4.44 -26.45 -20.80
CA LEU A 120 -4.02 -25.52 -21.86
C LEU A 120 -3.66 -24.13 -21.33
N LEU A 121 -4.11 -23.80 -20.11
CA LEU A 121 -3.77 -22.55 -19.43
C LEU A 121 -2.26 -22.42 -19.24
N ASP A 122 -1.74 -21.22 -19.49
CA ASP A 122 -0.33 -20.84 -19.38
C ASP A 122 0.64 -21.63 -20.28
N VAL A 123 0.13 -22.57 -21.09
CA VAL A 123 0.88 -23.29 -22.12
C VAL A 123 0.67 -22.64 -23.49
N CYS A 124 -0.59 -22.46 -23.89
CA CYS A 124 -0.94 -21.84 -25.17
C CYS A 124 -2.24 -21.04 -25.17
N VAL A 125 -2.92 -20.95 -24.02
CA VAL A 125 -4.20 -20.24 -23.87
C VAL A 125 -4.18 -19.32 -22.66
N ILE A 126 -4.61 -18.08 -22.84
CA ILE A 126 -4.92 -17.11 -21.78
C ILE A 126 -6.42 -16.84 -21.83
N ILE A 127 -7.09 -16.86 -20.67
CA ILE A 127 -8.54 -16.68 -20.58
C ILE A 127 -8.88 -15.59 -19.59
N TYR A 128 -9.71 -14.65 -20.05
CA TYR A 128 -10.31 -13.65 -19.20
C TYR A 128 -11.80 -13.53 -19.53
N LEU A 129 -12.64 -14.00 -18.62
CA LEU A 129 -14.09 -14.12 -18.78
C LEU A 129 -14.44 -14.82 -20.10
N ASP A 130 -15.02 -14.07 -21.03
CA ASP A 130 -15.49 -14.56 -22.34
C ASP A 130 -14.39 -14.51 -23.42
N ASP A 131 -13.25 -13.86 -23.16
CA ASP A 131 -12.19 -13.63 -24.13
C ASP A 131 -11.07 -14.69 -23.98
N ILE A 132 -10.88 -15.48 -25.04
CA ILE A 132 -9.87 -16.54 -25.13
C ILE A 132 -8.78 -16.09 -26.10
N LEU A 133 -7.56 -15.95 -25.61
CA LEU A 133 -6.38 -15.67 -26.43
C LEU A 133 -5.56 -16.96 -26.59
N ILE A 134 -5.30 -17.34 -27.84
CA ILE A 134 -4.50 -18.52 -28.18
C ILE A 134 -3.19 -18.03 -28.79
N TYR A 135 -2.05 -18.39 -28.21
CA TYR A 135 -0.73 -17.94 -28.65
C TYR A 135 0.21 -19.12 -28.90
N CYS A 136 1.11 -18.99 -29.87
CA CYS A 136 2.04 -20.02 -30.31
C CYS A 136 3.31 -19.38 -30.91
N LYS A 137 4.40 -20.15 -30.94
CA LYS A 137 5.62 -19.78 -31.67
C LYS A 137 5.55 -20.16 -33.16
N ASP A 138 4.94 -21.32 -33.47
CA ASP A 138 4.85 -21.86 -34.84
C ASP A 138 3.41 -21.92 -35.34
N ASP A 139 3.20 -21.62 -36.62
CA ASP A 139 1.87 -21.65 -37.25
C ASP A 139 1.28 -23.08 -37.28
N ALA A 140 2.09 -24.09 -37.56
CA ALA A 140 1.65 -25.50 -37.54
C ALA A 140 1.17 -25.96 -36.15
N SER A 141 1.81 -25.46 -35.08
CA SER A 141 1.39 -25.71 -33.70
C SER A 141 0.14 -24.91 -33.36
N HIS A 142 0.02 -23.68 -33.88
CA HIS A 142 -1.15 -22.82 -33.70
C HIS A 142 -2.43 -23.47 -34.21
N THR A 143 -2.42 -24.01 -35.44
CA THR A 143 -3.59 -24.73 -35.97
C THR A 143 -4.01 -25.88 -35.06
N LYS A 144 -3.07 -26.65 -34.51
CA LYS A 144 -3.39 -27.76 -33.59
C LYS A 144 -4.01 -27.25 -32.29
N HIS A 145 -3.48 -26.18 -31.71
CA HIS A 145 -4.02 -25.59 -30.48
C HIS A 145 -5.41 -24.99 -30.69
N VAL A 146 -5.64 -24.27 -31.79
CA VAL A 146 -6.96 -23.74 -32.15
C VAL A 146 -7.98 -24.88 -32.27
N HIS A 147 -7.65 -25.97 -32.99
CA HIS A 147 -8.55 -27.12 -33.08
C HIS A 147 -8.84 -27.76 -31.72
N LYS A 148 -7.83 -27.88 -30.85
CA LYS A 148 -8.02 -28.45 -29.50
C LYS A 148 -8.94 -27.57 -28.65
N VAL A 149 -8.78 -26.25 -28.70
CA VAL A 149 -9.63 -25.29 -27.99
C VAL A 149 -11.07 -25.34 -28.51
N LEU A 150 -11.27 -25.27 -29.83
CA LEU A 150 -12.60 -25.34 -30.44
C LEU A 150 -13.30 -26.67 -30.15
N LYS A 151 -12.54 -27.78 -30.13
CA LYS A 151 -13.07 -29.09 -29.75
C LYS A 151 -13.53 -29.11 -28.28
N GLN A 152 -12.73 -28.58 -27.35
CA GLN A 152 -13.15 -28.51 -25.94
C GLN A 152 -14.41 -27.65 -25.75
N LEU A 153 -14.52 -26.53 -26.48
CA LEU A 153 -15.74 -25.72 -26.48
C LEU A 153 -16.94 -26.50 -27.02
N MET A 154 -16.78 -27.20 -28.14
CA MET A 154 -17.82 -28.00 -28.76
C MET A 154 -18.28 -29.15 -27.85
N ASP A 155 -17.34 -29.89 -27.25
CA ASP A 155 -17.62 -31.00 -26.34
C ASP A 155 -18.40 -30.54 -25.09
N ASN A 156 -18.23 -29.27 -24.69
CA ASN A 156 -18.93 -28.65 -23.56
C ASN A 156 -20.10 -27.74 -23.97
N GLN A 157 -20.51 -27.80 -25.24
CA GLN A 157 -21.65 -27.04 -25.78
C GLN A 157 -21.53 -25.52 -25.60
N LEU A 158 -20.31 -25.00 -25.69
CA LEU A 158 -20.02 -23.57 -25.69
C LEU A 158 -19.87 -23.07 -27.12
N PHE A 159 -20.36 -21.85 -27.35
CA PHE A 159 -20.46 -21.28 -28.69
C PHE A 159 -19.68 -19.97 -28.79
N CYS A 160 -18.80 -19.89 -29.77
CA CYS A 160 -18.15 -18.64 -30.14
C CYS A 160 -18.95 -17.91 -31.21
N LYS A 161 -19.05 -16.58 -31.10
CA LYS A 161 -19.64 -15.77 -32.15
C LYS A 161 -18.61 -15.55 -33.25
N ALA A 162 -18.74 -16.26 -34.37
CA ALA A 162 -17.78 -16.22 -35.48
C ALA A 162 -17.42 -14.80 -35.96
N SER A 163 -18.38 -13.87 -35.97
CA SER A 163 -18.15 -12.47 -36.38
C SER A 163 -17.21 -11.68 -35.46
N LYS A 164 -16.89 -12.21 -34.28
CA LYS A 164 -15.99 -11.61 -33.29
C LYS A 164 -14.69 -12.40 -33.13
N CYS A 165 -14.57 -13.55 -33.80
CA CYS A 165 -13.38 -14.37 -33.74
C CYS A 165 -12.38 -13.90 -34.80
N THR A 166 -11.12 -13.83 -34.42
CA THR A 166 -9.99 -13.59 -35.33
C THR A 166 -9.04 -14.76 -35.20
N PHE A 167 -8.53 -15.26 -36.33
CA PHE A 167 -7.66 -16.43 -36.40
C PHE A 167 -6.45 -16.12 -37.28
N HIS A 168 -5.30 -16.71 -36.97
CA HIS A 168 -4.06 -16.58 -37.76
C HIS A 168 -3.66 -15.11 -38.05
N VAL A 169 -3.71 -14.27 -37.02
CA VAL A 169 -3.26 -12.87 -37.10
C VAL A 169 -2.00 -12.67 -36.27
N THR A 170 -1.10 -11.81 -36.73
CA THR A 170 0.14 -11.43 -36.02
C THR A 170 -0.10 -10.37 -34.94
N SER A 171 -1.26 -9.70 -34.99
CA SER A 171 -1.65 -8.66 -34.04
C SER A 171 -3.14 -8.78 -33.74
N VAL A 172 -3.51 -8.80 -32.46
CA VAL A 172 -4.91 -8.93 -32.01
C VAL A 172 -5.20 -8.00 -30.84
N GLU A 173 -6.42 -7.46 -30.78
CA GLU A 173 -6.90 -6.73 -29.61
C GLU A 173 -7.35 -7.72 -28.53
N TYR A 174 -6.76 -7.63 -27.34
CA TYR A 174 -7.12 -8.44 -26.19
C TYR A 174 -7.17 -7.56 -24.93
N LEU A 175 -8.31 -7.57 -24.22
CA LEU A 175 -8.56 -6.71 -23.04
C LEU A 175 -8.31 -5.21 -23.29
N GLY A 176 -8.50 -4.80 -24.54
CA GLY A 176 -8.27 -3.43 -25.00
C GLY A 176 -6.79 -3.01 -25.02
N ILE A 177 -5.88 -3.97 -25.15
CA ILE A 177 -4.47 -3.79 -25.48
C ILE A 177 -4.23 -4.56 -26.79
N ILE A 178 -3.38 -4.04 -27.66
CA ILE A 178 -2.95 -4.75 -28.87
C ILE A 178 -1.78 -5.65 -28.50
N VAL A 179 -1.95 -6.96 -28.71
CA VAL A 179 -0.92 -7.98 -28.51
C VAL A 179 -0.36 -8.35 -29.88
N SER A 180 0.95 -8.21 -30.05
CA SER A 180 1.67 -8.53 -31.28
C SER A 180 2.88 -9.43 -31.01
N ASP A 181 3.53 -9.92 -32.06
CA ASP A 181 4.83 -10.59 -32.00
C ASP A 181 5.92 -9.74 -31.34
N LYS A 182 5.87 -8.41 -31.53
CA LYS A 182 6.85 -7.45 -30.98
C LYS A 182 6.61 -7.09 -29.51
N GLY A 183 5.39 -7.28 -29.02
CA GLY A 183 5.00 -6.87 -27.67
C GLY A 183 3.57 -6.33 -27.56
N PHE A 184 3.36 -5.54 -26.51
CA PHE A 184 2.10 -4.89 -26.16
C PHE A 184 2.09 -3.43 -26.56
N SER A 185 1.02 -3.00 -27.21
CA SER A 185 0.79 -1.59 -27.54
C SER A 185 -0.65 -1.16 -27.26
N LEU A 186 -0.88 0.14 -27.14
CA LEU A 186 -2.22 0.67 -26.96
C LEU A 186 -3.01 0.64 -28.27
N ASP A 187 -4.31 0.40 -28.16
CA ASP A 187 -5.22 0.50 -29.29
C ASP A 187 -5.35 1.95 -29.78
N LYS A 188 -5.42 2.13 -31.10
CA LYS A 188 -5.50 3.43 -31.75
C LYS A 188 -6.75 4.20 -31.32
N LEU A 189 -7.87 3.50 -31.09
CA LEU A 189 -9.10 4.15 -30.63
C LEU A 189 -8.96 4.70 -29.21
N LYS A 190 -8.22 4.01 -28.32
CA LYS A 190 -7.93 4.51 -26.97
C LYS A 190 -6.97 5.69 -27.00
N ILE A 191 -5.96 5.64 -27.85
CA ILE A 191 -5.05 6.79 -28.07
C ILE A 191 -5.85 7.99 -28.56
N GLN A 192 -6.71 7.81 -29.56
CA GLN A 192 -7.57 8.86 -30.09
C GLN A 192 -8.52 9.40 -29.02
N ALA A 193 -9.14 8.54 -28.22
CA ALA A 193 -10.02 8.96 -27.12
C ALA A 193 -9.28 9.81 -26.07
N VAL A 194 -8.00 9.54 -25.80
CA VAL A 194 -7.16 10.37 -24.91
C VAL A 194 -6.80 11.69 -25.57
N GLN A 195 -6.43 11.68 -26.85
CA GLN A 195 -6.12 12.89 -27.62
C GLN A 195 -7.32 13.85 -27.70
N GLU A 196 -8.51 13.32 -27.95
CA GLU A 196 -9.75 14.08 -28.07
C GLU A 196 -10.40 14.38 -26.71
N TRP A 197 -9.82 13.90 -25.61
CA TRP A 197 -10.41 14.08 -24.28
C TRP A 197 -10.55 15.57 -23.95
N PRO A 198 -11.78 16.04 -23.61
CA PRO A 198 -12.04 17.45 -23.35
C PRO A 198 -11.39 17.89 -22.05
N VAL A 199 -11.02 19.17 -21.97
CA VAL A 199 -10.44 19.74 -20.76
C VAL A 199 -11.43 19.62 -19.60
N PRO A 200 -11.07 18.97 -18.47
CA PRO A 200 -11.97 18.81 -17.33
C PRO A 200 -12.35 20.16 -16.71
N THR A 201 -13.64 20.36 -16.49
CA THR A 201 -14.21 21.55 -15.83
C THR A 201 -14.67 21.28 -14.40
N LYS A 202 -14.75 20.00 -14.01
CA LYS A 202 -15.24 19.55 -12.70
C LYS A 202 -14.36 18.45 -12.12
N VAL A 203 -14.33 18.35 -10.80
CA VAL A 203 -13.62 17.27 -10.06
C VAL A 203 -14.00 15.88 -10.56
N LYS A 204 -15.29 15.63 -10.85
CA LYS A 204 -15.75 14.33 -11.38
C LYS A 204 -15.15 13.99 -12.74
N GLU A 205 -14.93 14.99 -13.60
CA GLU A 205 -14.35 14.80 -14.93
C GLU A 205 -12.85 14.47 -14.81
N VAL A 206 -12.14 15.10 -13.87
CA VAL A 206 -10.74 14.77 -13.53
C VAL A 206 -10.64 13.36 -12.96
N GLN A 207 -11.55 12.96 -12.07
CA GLN A 207 -11.60 11.59 -11.53
C GLN A 207 -11.80 10.54 -12.61
N LEU A 208 -12.69 10.81 -13.58
CA LEU A 208 -12.93 9.92 -14.72
C LEU A 208 -11.68 9.81 -15.61
N PHE A 209 -11.04 10.93 -15.92
CA PHE A 209 -9.79 10.94 -16.70
C PHE A 209 -8.68 10.17 -15.98
N LEU A 210 -8.43 10.46 -14.70
CA LEU A 210 -7.41 9.76 -13.91
C LEU A 210 -7.70 8.27 -13.77
N GLY A 211 -8.96 7.89 -13.59
CA GLY A 211 -9.37 6.48 -13.54
C GLY A 211 -9.05 5.74 -14.86
N PHE A 212 -9.29 6.39 -16.00
CA PHE A 212 -8.94 5.84 -17.31
C PHE A 212 -7.42 5.83 -17.54
N ALA A 213 -6.73 6.93 -17.26
CA ALA A 213 -5.30 7.07 -17.45
C ALA A 213 -4.50 6.10 -16.55
N ASN A 214 -5.02 5.76 -15.37
CA ASN A 214 -4.41 4.77 -14.48
C ASN A 214 -4.42 3.34 -15.07
N PHE A 215 -5.32 3.01 -16.01
CA PHE A 215 -5.23 1.76 -16.76
C PHE A 215 -4.00 1.75 -17.71
N LEU A 216 -3.59 2.93 -18.18
CA LEU A 216 -2.53 3.13 -19.16
C LEU A 216 -1.16 3.46 -18.54
N CYS A 217 -1.08 3.64 -17.21
CA CYS A 217 0.14 4.08 -16.54
C CYS A 217 1.33 3.14 -16.76
N ARG A 218 1.10 1.84 -16.97
CA ARG A 218 2.15 0.84 -17.26
C ARG A 218 2.93 1.11 -18.55
N PHE A 219 2.38 1.94 -19.45
CA PHE A 219 3.00 2.35 -20.72
C PHE A 219 3.67 3.72 -20.64
N VAL A 220 3.54 4.43 -19.52
CA VAL A 220 3.93 5.84 -19.38
C VAL A 220 4.93 6.01 -18.26
N ALA A 221 6.14 6.45 -18.59
CA ALA A 221 7.16 6.80 -17.61
C ALA A 221 6.70 7.98 -16.71
N ASN A 222 7.02 7.91 -15.41
CA ASN A 222 6.77 8.98 -14.43
C ASN A 222 5.31 9.45 -14.32
N PHE A 223 4.36 8.55 -14.61
CA PHE A 223 2.92 8.85 -14.61
C PHE A 223 2.44 9.55 -13.32
N SER A 224 2.84 9.05 -12.13
CA SER A 224 2.40 9.61 -10.84
C SER A 224 2.90 11.04 -10.64
N HIS A 225 4.11 11.36 -11.11
CA HIS A 225 4.64 12.71 -11.04
C HIS A 225 3.82 13.68 -11.89
N MET A 226 3.50 13.29 -13.14
CA MET A 226 2.70 14.10 -14.06
C MET A 226 1.24 14.24 -13.59
N ALA A 227 0.66 13.17 -13.06
CA ALA A 227 -0.71 13.15 -12.56
C ALA A 227 -0.88 13.85 -11.19
N ARG A 228 0.22 14.18 -10.49
CA ARG A 228 0.17 14.73 -9.13
C ARG A 228 -0.69 15.99 -9.00
N LEU A 229 -0.56 16.93 -9.94
CA LEU A 229 -1.34 18.17 -9.92
C LEU A 229 -2.84 17.86 -10.07
N LEU A 230 -3.19 16.94 -10.96
CA LEU A 230 -4.58 16.49 -11.15
C LEU A 230 -5.09 15.72 -9.93
N HIS A 231 -4.27 14.91 -9.27
CA HIS A 231 -4.64 14.23 -8.02
C HIS A 231 -4.90 15.20 -6.87
N ASN A 232 -4.18 16.32 -6.81
CA ASN A 232 -4.41 17.36 -5.81
C ASN A 232 -5.81 17.99 -5.96
N LEU A 233 -6.30 18.18 -7.19
CA LEU A 233 -7.65 18.70 -7.45
C LEU A 233 -8.78 17.76 -6.97
N VAL A 234 -8.48 16.49 -6.73
CA VAL A 234 -9.45 15.47 -6.32
C VAL A 234 -9.57 15.36 -4.79
N LYS A 235 -8.68 16.01 -4.02
CA LYS A 235 -8.70 15.96 -2.54
C LYS A 235 -9.90 16.72 -1.97
N LYS A 236 -10.48 16.20 -0.87
CA LYS A 236 -11.74 16.71 -0.27
C LYS A 236 -11.68 18.18 0.17
N ASP A 237 -10.51 18.68 0.56
CA ASP A 237 -10.35 20.03 1.13
C ASP A 237 -9.61 20.99 0.19
N THR A 238 -9.58 20.72 -1.12
CA THR A 238 -8.89 21.57 -2.10
C THR A 238 -9.90 22.37 -2.93
N PRO A 239 -9.81 23.71 -2.97
CA PRO A 239 -10.68 24.53 -3.82
C PRO A 239 -10.38 24.24 -5.29
N TRP A 240 -11.43 24.12 -6.11
CA TRP A 240 -11.27 23.93 -7.55
C TRP A 240 -10.60 25.14 -8.19
N LYS A 241 -9.38 24.95 -8.69
CA LYS A 241 -8.63 25.93 -9.48
C LYS A 241 -7.94 25.18 -10.61
N TRP A 242 -8.19 25.61 -11.85
CA TRP A 242 -7.60 25.03 -13.04
C TRP A 242 -6.80 26.14 -13.73
N ASP A 243 -5.50 26.19 -13.45
CA ASP A 243 -4.60 27.20 -14.00
C ASP A 243 -3.72 26.57 -15.10
N THR A 244 -2.73 27.33 -15.57
CA THR A 244 -1.77 26.89 -16.59
C THR A 244 -1.03 25.61 -16.17
N LYS A 245 -0.72 25.44 -14.87
CA LYS A 245 0.03 24.29 -14.36
C LYS A 245 -0.76 22.99 -14.47
N GLU A 246 -2.06 23.02 -14.14
CA GLU A 246 -2.97 21.88 -14.26
C GLU A 246 -3.20 21.55 -15.74
N GLN A 247 -3.31 22.57 -16.59
CA GLN A 247 -3.45 22.42 -18.04
C GLN A 247 -2.20 21.77 -18.67
N GLU A 248 -1.00 22.21 -18.29
CA GLU A 248 0.27 21.64 -18.75
C GLU A 248 0.41 20.19 -18.29
N ALA A 249 0.05 19.86 -17.04
CA ALA A 249 0.06 18.49 -16.56
C ALA A 249 -0.94 17.59 -17.31
N PHE A 250 -2.14 18.10 -17.59
CA PHE A 250 -3.15 17.39 -18.37
C PHE A 250 -2.69 17.13 -19.81
N GLN A 251 -2.15 18.14 -20.49
CA GLN A 251 -1.64 17.99 -21.85
C GLN A 251 -0.40 17.08 -21.90
N GLY A 252 0.53 17.24 -20.96
CA GLY A 252 1.71 16.39 -20.85
C GLY A 252 1.34 14.91 -20.70
N LEU A 253 0.32 14.60 -19.88
CA LEU A 253 -0.18 13.23 -19.75
C LEU A 253 -0.77 12.70 -21.07
N LYS A 254 -1.54 13.52 -21.79
CA LYS A 254 -2.10 13.14 -23.10
C LYS A 254 -0.99 12.84 -24.11
N ASP A 255 0.03 13.68 -24.15
CA ASP A 255 1.17 13.51 -25.06
C ASP A 255 2.00 12.28 -24.70
N ALA A 256 2.21 12.01 -23.41
CA ALA A 256 2.95 10.84 -22.95
C ALA A 256 2.21 9.52 -23.25
N ILE A 257 0.89 9.49 -23.08
CA ILE A 257 0.06 8.32 -23.46
C ILE A 257 0.04 8.14 -24.97
N THR A 258 -0.02 9.23 -25.73
CA THR A 258 -0.05 9.20 -27.20
C THR A 258 1.25 8.65 -27.79
N ASN A 259 2.39 9.06 -27.23
CA ASN A 259 3.72 8.66 -27.67
C ASN A 259 4.25 7.44 -26.90
N ALA A 260 3.36 6.69 -26.24
CA ALA A 260 3.75 5.55 -25.43
C ALA A 260 4.49 4.50 -26.28
N PRO A 261 5.65 3.99 -25.81
CA PRO A 261 6.41 2.98 -26.53
C PRO A 261 5.69 1.63 -26.53
N VAL A 262 6.05 0.78 -27.48
CA VAL A 262 5.69 -0.65 -27.45
C VAL A 262 6.45 -1.31 -26.30
N LEU A 263 5.73 -2.00 -25.40
CA LEU A 263 6.34 -2.78 -24.33
C LEU A 263 6.67 -4.17 -24.86
N CYS A 264 7.92 -4.62 -24.73
CA CYS A 264 8.32 -5.92 -25.24
C CYS A 264 7.82 -7.08 -24.37
N HIS A 265 7.78 -8.28 -24.95
CA HIS A 265 7.57 -9.51 -24.18
C HIS A 265 8.79 -9.81 -23.31
N ALA A 266 8.56 -10.25 -22.09
CA ALA A 266 9.62 -10.68 -21.19
C ALA A 266 10.20 -12.03 -21.64
N ASP A 267 11.53 -12.12 -21.69
CA ASP A 267 12.26 -13.34 -21.99
C ASP A 267 13.05 -13.79 -20.75
N PRO A 268 12.62 -14.85 -20.05
CA PRO A 268 13.29 -15.33 -18.83
C PRO A 268 14.74 -15.77 -19.04
N SER A 269 15.17 -16.01 -20.29
CA SER A 269 16.54 -16.41 -20.62
C SER A 269 17.52 -15.24 -20.70
N LYS A 270 17.03 -13.99 -20.69
CA LYS A 270 17.84 -12.78 -20.83
C LYS A 270 17.95 -12.01 -19.50
N PRO A 271 19.05 -11.28 -19.25
CA PRO A 271 19.20 -10.46 -18.06
C PRO A 271 18.20 -9.31 -18.06
N TYR A 272 17.71 -8.97 -16.86
CA TYR A 272 16.83 -7.84 -16.62
C TYR A 272 17.61 -6.61 -16.17
N PHE A 273 17.17 -5.45 -16.63
CA PHE A 273 17.71 -4.14 -16.26
C PHE A 273 16.61 -3.32 -15.61
N LEU A 274 16.85 -2.89 -14.38
CA LEU A 274 15.91 -2.09 -13.61
C LEU A 274 16.50 -0.69 -13.41
N GLU A 275 15.83 0.33 -13.93
CA GLU A 275 16.20 1.73 -13.67
C GLU A 275 15.25 2.29 -12.62
N THR A 276 15.78 2.84 -11.53
CA THR A 276 14.97 3.45 -10.46
C THR A 276 15.40 4.88 -10.20
N ASP A 277 14.41 5.76 -10.00
CA ASP A 277 14.60 7.15 -9.60
C ASP A 277 13.58 7.51 -8.51
N ALA A 278 14.05 8.10 -7.40
CA ALA A 278 13.18 8.63 -6.36
C ALA A 278 13.29 10.16 -6.28
N SER A 279 12.17 10.84 -6.47
CA SER A 279 12.05 12.26 -6.16
C SER A 279 11.66 12.45 -4.68
N GLY A 280 11.63 13.70 -4.20
CA GLY A 280 11.16 13.98 -2.84
C GLY A 280 9.72 13.50 -2.54
N ALA A 281 8.88 13.30 -3.57
CA ALA A 281 7.44 13.06 -3.44
C ALA A 281 6.93 11.76 -4.09
N ALA A 282 7.65 11.21 -5.06
CA ALA A 282 7.24 10.03 -5.82
C ALA A 282 8.45 9.26 -6.33
N LEU A 283 8.26 7.98 -6.58
CA LEU A 283 9.23 7.13 -7.26
C LEU A 283 8.77 6.78 -8.68
N GLY A 284 9.74 6.52 -9.53
CA GLY A 284 9.56 5.96 -10.84
C GLY A 284 10.56 4.84 -11.06
N SER A 285 10.13 3.81 -11.80
CA SER A 285 11.05 2.79 -12.26
C SER A 285 10.64 2.20 -13.61
N ILE A 286 11.64 1.67 -14.30
CA ILE A 286 11.52 1.09 -15.63
C ILE A 286 12.19 -0.27 -15.60
N LEU A 287 11.41 -1.31 -15.89
CA LEU A 287 11.97 -2.64 -16.14
C LEU A 287 12.22 -2.79 -17.64
N SER A 288 13.43 -3.18 -18.03
CA SER A 288 13.84 -3.33 -19.43
C SER A 288 14.64 -4.61 -19.68
N GLN A 289 14.68 -5.05 -20.94
CA GLN A 289 15.55 -6.12 -21.42
C GLN A 289 16.26 -5.71 -22.71
N GLN A 290 17.47 -6.26 -22.92
CA GLN A 290 18.21 -6.06 -24.16
C GLN A 290 17.61 -6.93 -25.27
N GLN A 291 17.20 -6.30 -26.37
CA GLN A 291 16.69 -6.97 -27.57
C GLN A 291 17.83 -7.26 -28.56
N GLU A 292 17.50 -7.90 -29.69
CA GLU A 292 18.48 -8.28 -30.73
C GLU A 292 19.28 -7.09 -31.30
N ASP A 293 18.72 -5.89 -31.24
CA ASP A 293 19.36 -4.65 -31.66
C ASP A 293 20.37 -4.09 -30.64
N SER A 294 20.65 -4.83 -29.56
CA SER A 294 21.51 -4.43 -28.45
C SER A 294 21.05 -3.19 -27.68
N ARG A 295 19.78 -2.79 -27.81
CA ARG A 295 19.20 -1.68 -27.04
C ARG A 295 18.25 -2.19 -25.96
N LEU A 296 18.18 -1.44 -24.87
CA LEU A 296 17.21 -1.67 -23.80
C LEU A 296 15.81 -1.29 -24.27
N HIS A 297 14.90 -2.26 -24.18
CA HIS A 297 13.49 -2.09 -24.46
C HIS A 297 12.68 -2.27 -23.17
N PRO A 298 11.72 -1.37 -22.89
CA PRO A 298 10.92 -1.44 -21.68
C PRO A 298 9.94 -2.62 -21.74
N LEU A 299 9.87 -3.36 -20.63
CA LEU A 299 8.83 -4.35 -20.32
C LEU A 299 7.65 -3.69 -19.59
N GLY A 300 7.91 -2.64 -18.81
CA GLY A 300 6.88 -1.88 -18.12
C GLY A 300 7.42 -0.71 -17.32
N PHE A 301 6.55 0.25 -17.05
CA PHE A 301 6.82 1.41 -16.21
C PHE A 301 6.04 1.31 -14.90
N LEU A 302 6.71 1.58 -13.78
CA LEU A 302 6.09 1.74 -12.47
C LEU A 302 6.26 3.19 -12.02
N SER A 303 5.19 3.76 -11.48
CA SER A 303 5.25 5.11 -10.90
C SER A 303 4.26 5.22 -9.76
N GLU A 304 4.77 5.44 -8.55
CA GLU A 304 3.97 5.56 -7.32
C GLU A 304 4.34 6.81 -6.52
N SER A 305 3.38 7.35 -5.77
CA SER A 305 3.63 8.44 -4.83
C SER A 305 3.85 7.89 -3.42
N PHE A 306 4.80 8.46 -2.68
CA PHE A 306 5.05 8.07 -1.28
C PHE A 306 3.86 8.37 -0.37
N LYS A 307 3.56 7.45 0.56
CA LYS A 307 2.39 7.53 1.45
C LYS A 307 2.80 7.68 2.92
N GLY A 308 2.13 8.57 3.64
CA GLY A 308 2.26 8.70 5.10
C GLY A 308 3.71 8.89 5.57
N ALA A 309 4.24 7.90 6.29
CA ALA A 309 5.59 7.95 6.85
C ALA A 309 6.71 7.93 5.80
N GLU A 310 6.48 7.35 4.62
CA GLU A 310 7.47 7.25 3.53
C GLU A 310 7.88 8.63 2.99
N GLN A 311 7.00 9.62 3.09
CA GLN A 311 7.30 11.00 2.68
C GLN A 311 8.41 11.62 3.54
N ASN A 312 8.56 11.14 4.77
CA ASN A 312 9.53 11.63 5.74
C ASN A 312 10.86 10.89 5.67
N TYR A 313 10.99 9.87 4.81
CA TYR A 313 12.25 9.18 4.61
C TYR A 313 13.30 10.13 4.02
N ASN A 314 14.56 9.92 4.42
CA ASN A 314 15.68 10.61 3.80
C ASN A 314 15.82 10.16 2.34
N THR A 315 16.59 10.90 1.54
CA THR A 315 16.76 10.59 0.10
C THR A 315 17.30 9.18 -0.14
N HIS A 316 18.23 8.72 0.68
CA HIS A 316 18.80 7.37 0.57
C HIS A 316 17.73 6.27 0.75
N ASP A 317 16.89 6.40 1.78
CA ASP A 317 15.84 5.44 2.10
C ASP A 317 14.70 5.50 1.08
N LYS A 318 14.44 6.67 0.46
CA LYS A 318 13.48 6.81 -0.65
C LYS A 318 13.97 6.12 -1.93
N GLU A 319 15.25 6.29 -2.28
CA GLU A 319 15.87 5.61 -3.42
C GLU A 319 15.89 4.08 -3.21
N LEU A 320 16.23 3.62 -2.01
CA LEU A 320 16.17 2.20 -1.66
C LEU A 320 14.73 1.65 -1.69
N LEU A 321 13.76 2.42 -1.19
CA LEU A 321 12.34 2.05 -1.25
C LEU A 321 11.85 1.92 -2.69
N ALA A 322 12.30 2.78 -3.60
CA ALA A 322 11.96 2.68 -5.03
C ALA A 322 12.45 1.35 -5.64
N ILE A 323 13.65 0.89 -5.27
CA ILE A 323 14.18 -0.42 -5.66
C ILE A 323 13.28 -1.53 -5.13
N ILE A 324 12.99 -1.52 -3.83
CA ILE A 324 12.20 -2.57 -3.16
C ILE A 324 10.81 -2.71 -3.76
N GLN A 325 10.10 -1.59 -3.91
CA GLN A 325 8.76 -1.61 -4.50
C GLN A 325 8.77 -2.08 -5.95
N SER A 326 9.84 -1.79 -6.69
CA SER A 326 10.02 -2.31 -8.06
C SER A 326 10.20 -3.84 -8.06
N PHE A 327 10.99 -4.38 -7.13
CA PHE A 327 11.15 -5.83 -6.97
C PHE A 327 9.86 -6.52 -6.56
N GLU A 328 9.09 -5.94 -5.63
CA GLU A 328 7.78 -6.47 -5.25
C GLU A 328 6.78 -6.43 -6.42
N TYR A 329 6.74 -5.33 -7.17
CA TYR A 329 5.82 -5.16 -8.29
C TYR A 329 6.12 -6.12 -9.45
N TRP A 330 7.39 -6.31 -9.79
CA TRP A 330 7.83 -7.22 -10.85
C TRP A 330 8.34 -8.57 -10.32
N ARG A 331 7.88 -8.99 -9.14
CA ARG A 331 8.31 -10.23 -8.49
C ARG A 331 8.26 -11.44 -9.42
N ILE A 332 7.19 -11.55 -10.21
CA ILE A 332 6.96 -12.64 -11.18
C ILE A 332 8.12 -12.77 -12.19
N PHE A 333 8.75 -11.66 -12.58
CA PHE A 333 9.85 -11.65 -13.53
C PHE A 333 11.23 -11.74 -12.87
N LEU A 334 11.36 -11.18 -11.66
CA LEU A 334 12.66 -10.92 -11.03
C LEU A 334 13.05 -11.99 -9.99
N GLU A 335 12.09 -12.67 -9.38
CA GLU A 335 12.37 -13.70 -8.37
C GLU A 335 12.97 -14.97 -9.00
N GLY A 336 14.03 -15.53 -8.39
CA GLY A 336 14.63 -16.78 -8.85
C GLY A 336 15.34 -16.72 -10.21
N THR A 337 15.71 -15.53 -10.68
CA THR A 337 16.41 -15.33 -11.95
C THR A 337 17.82 -15.96 -11.95
N LEU A 338 18.15 -16.67 -13.04
CA LEU A 338 19.47 -17.29 -13.23
C LEU A 338 20.58 -16.24 -13.43
N HIS A 339 20.26 -15.15 -14.13
CA HIS A 339 21.17 -14.05 -14.40
C HIS A 339 20.98 -12.92 -13.38
N PRO A 340 22.06 -12.21 -12.99
CA PRO A 340 21.94 -11.09 -12.08
C PRO A 340 21.18 -9.94 -12.74
N ILE A 341 20.18 -9.42 -12.03
CA ILE A 341 19.42 -8.23 -12.39
C ILE A 341 20.31 -7.01 -12.16
N THR A 342 20.46 -6.16 -13.17
CA THR A 342 21.25 -4.94 -13.04
C THR A 342 20.34 -3.78 -12.66
N VAL A 343 20.52 -3.25 -11.46
CA VAL A 343 19.74 -2.12 -10.92
C VAL A 343 20.56 -0.85 -11.10
N PHE A 344 20.10 0.05 -11.95
CA PHE A 344 20.68 1.38 -12.13
C PHE A 344 20.05 2.37 -11.16
N THR A 345 20.89 3.00 -10.35
CA THR A 345 20.49 4.05 -9.41
C THR A 345 21.37 5.29 -9.57
N ASN A 346 20.76 6.45 -9.30
CA ASN A 346 21.41 7.75 -9.28
C ASN A 346 22.18 8.02 -7.96
N HIS A 347 22.15 7.08 -7.00
CA HIS A 347 22.63 7.30 -5.63
C HIS A 347 23.79 6.36 -5.27
N TRP A 348 25.01 6.91 -5.24
CA TRP A 348 26.27 6.17 -5.04
C TRP A 348 26.25 5.26 -3.79
N ASN A 349 25.73 5.74 -2.66
CA ASN A 349 25.80 5.00 -1.40
C ASN A 349 25.00 3.67 -1.39
N LEU A 350 24.11 3.45 -2.37
CA LEU A 350 23.35 2.21 -2.47
C LEU A 350 24.18 1.05 -3.06
N GLU A 351 25.28 1.34 -3.73
CA GLU A 351 26.20 0.33 -4.27
C GLU A 351 26.80 -0.55 -3.15
N TYR A 352 27.07 0.05 -1.98
CA TYR A 352 27.66 -0.61 -0.82
C TYR A 352 26.65 -1.18 0.18
N TRP A 353 25.34 -1.11 -0.13
CA TRP A 353 24.29 -1.49 0.82
C TRP A 353 24.36 -2.97 1.24
N LYS A 354 24.73 -3.87 0.30
CA LYS A 354 24.91 -5.31 0.56
C LYS A 354 26.02 -5.63 1.58
N GLU A 355 26.99 -4.73 1.75
CA GLU A 355 28.16 -4.94 2.62
C GLU A 355 27.96 -4.36 4.04
N SER A 356 26.90 -3.57 4.24
CA SER A 356 26.61 -2.91 5.51
C SER A 356 26.16 -3.90 6.60
N ARG A 357 26.79 -3.85 7.78
CA ARG A 357 26.57 -4.81 8.89
C ARG A 357 25.61 -4.32 9.98
N THR A 358 25.13 -3.09 9.89
CA THR A 358 24.26 -2.47 10.89
C THR A 358 22.98 -1.98 10.23
N PHE A 359 21.89 -2.73 10.39
CA PHE A 359 20.58 -2.37 9.87
C PHE A 359 19.69 -1.77 10.96
N ASN A 360 18.93 -0.73 10.62
CA ASN A 360 17.75 -0.37 11.39
C ASN A 360 16.62 -1.41 11.12
N CYS A 361 15.55 -1.41 11.92
CA CYS A 361 14.48 -2.42 11.77
C CYS A 361 13.85 -2.44 10.37
N CYS A 362 13.72 -1.29 9.70
CA CYS A 362 13.18 -1.19 8.35
C CYS A 362 14.13 -1.80 7.31
N HIS A 363 15.42 -1.49 7.39
CA HIS A 363 16.45 -2.04 6.50
C HIS A 363 16.61 -3.55 6.68
N ALA A 364 16.45 -4.08 7.90
CA ALA A 364 16.48 -5.52 8.15
C ALA A 364 15.32 -6.25 7.46
N GLN A 365 14.11 -5.67 7.48
CA GLN A 365 12.96 -6.21 6.75
C GLN A 365 13.19 -6.17 5.23
N TRP A 366 13.73 -5.08 4.71
CA TRP A 366 14.06 -4.92 3.30
C TRP A 366 15.17 -5.87 2.83
N HIS A 367 16.16 -6.13 3.68
CA HIS A 367 17.22 -7.11 3.43
C HIS A 367 16.68 -8.53 3.30
N LEU A 368 15.73 -8.92 4.17
CA LEU A 368 15.07 -10.23 4.05
C LEU A 368 14.28 -10.37 2.74
N LEU A 369 13.61 -9.29 2.30
CA LEU A 369 12.86 -9.30 1.04
C LEU A 369 13.81 -9.43 -0.17
N LEU A 370 14.86 -8.62 -0.19
CA LEU A 370 15.82 -8.59 -1.28
C LEU A 370 16.69 -9.86 -1.37
N ALA A 371 16.79 -10.65 -0.30
CA ALA A 371 17.52 -11.92 -0.29
C ALA A 371 16.98 -12.97 -1.29
N GLY A 372 15.71 -12.87 -1.69
CA GLY A 372 15.10 -13.74 -2.71
C GLY A 372 15.49 -13.41 -4.15
N TYR A 373 16.22 -12.32 -4.38
CA TYR A 373 16.52 -11.80 -5.71
C TYR A 373 18.02 -11.84 -6.02
N ASN A 374 18.36 -12.25 -7.23
CA ASN A 374 19.73 -12.21 -7.74
C ASN A 374 19.97 -10.87 -8.45
N PHE A 375 20.53 -9.88 -7.76
CA PHE A 375 20.73 -8.53 -8.32
C PHE A 375 22.06 -7.88 -7.92
N GLN A 376 22.49 -6.95 -8.76
CA GLN A 376 23.62 -6.04 -8.58
C GLN A 376 23.15 -4.59 -8.72
N ILE A 377 23.56 -3.72 -7.80
CA ILE A 377 23.30 -2.29 -7.90
C ILE A 377 24.50 -1.63 -8.57
N VAL A 378 24.25 -0.92 -9.65
CA VAL A 378 25.25 -0.18 -10.41
C VAL A 378 24.91 1.30 -10.34
N TYR A 379 25.87 2.10 -9.88
CA TYR A 379 25.73 3.55 -9.91
C TYR A 379 25.91 4.08 -11.34
N CYS A 380 24.94 4.85 -11.81
CA CYS A 380 25.03 5.56 -13.09
C CYS A 380 25.03 7.08 -12.84
N PRO A 381 26.13 7.79 -13.17
CA PRO A 381 26.16 9.24 -13.11
C PRO A 381 25.12 9.84 -14.05
N ARG A 382 24.34 10.81 -13.55
CA ARG A 382 23.21 11.48 -14.21
C ARG A 382 23.44 11.95 -15.66
N LYS A 383 24.69 12.18 -16.07
CA LYS A 383 25.07 12.66 -17.42
C LYS A 383 25.17 11.57 -18.49
N GLN A 384 25.19 10.28 -18.15
CA GLN A 384 25.33 9.18 -19.14
C GLN A 384 23.98 8.55 -19.56
N SER A 385 22.87 8.88 -18.88
CA SER A 385 21.51 8.43 -19.23
C SER A 385 20.85 9.36 -20.26
N GLY A 386 21.22 9.23 -21.54
CA GLY A 386 20.74 10.09 -22.64
C GLY A 386 19.24 10.04 -23.00
N LYS A 387 18.35 9.58 -22.11
CA LYS A 387 16.88 9.61 -22.22
C LYS A 387 16.24 9.57 -20.80
N PRO A 388 15.16 10.32 -20.53
CA PRO A 388 15.00 11.77 -20.62
C PRO A 388 15.45 12.45 -19.30
N ASP A 389 16.69 12.94 -19.29
CA ASP A 389 17.30 13.79 -18.27
C ASP A 389 16.83 15.27 -18.34
N ALA A 390 15.55 15.52 -18.65
CA ALA A 390 15.06 16.90 -18.89
C ALA A 390 13.96 17.40 -17.93
N LEU A 391 13.39 16.57 -17.05
CA LEU A 391 12.13 16.94 -16.38
C LEU A 391 12.01 16.62 -14.88
N SER A 392 12.97 15.92 -14.26
CA SER A 392 13.03 15.79 -12.78
C SER A 392 13.55 17.06 -12.09
N ARG A 393 14.21 17.95 -12.84
CA ARG A 393 14.68 19.26 -12.37
C ARG A 393 14.52 20.33 -13.45
N ARG A 394 13.32 20.92 -13.57
CA ARG A 394 13.18 22.29 -14.11
C ARG A 394 13.24 23.29 -12.97
N SER A 395 13.88 24.43 -13.25
CA SER A 395 14.14 25.61 -12.41
C SER A 395 12.91 26.31 -11.80
N ASP A 396 11.72 25.79 -12.07
CA ASP A 396 10.44 26.46 -11.80
C ASP A 396 9.88 26.05 -10.42
N HIS A 397 10.56 25.12 -9.77
CA HIS A 397 10.36 24.76 -8.38
C HIS A 397 11.50 25.40 -7.58
N ALA A 398 11.18 26.53 -6.92
CA ALA A 398 11.95 26.95 -5.78
C ALA A 398 12.15 25.72 -4.89
N ASP A 399 13.41 25.43 -4.56
CA ASP A 399 13.75 24.72 -3.35
C ASP A 399 12.82 25.28 -2.29
N ILE A 400 11.83 24.49 -1.86
CA ILE A 400 11.29 24.72 -0.52
C ILE A 400 12.52 24.39 0.30
N PRO A 401 13.21 25.40 0.90
CA PRO A 401 14.23 25.06 1.88
C PRO A 401 13.53 24.10 2.82
N PRO A 402 14.15 22.99 3.26
CA PRO A 402 13.53 22.19 4.32
C PRO A 402 13.01 23.20 5.32
N THR A 403 11.69 23.30 5.46
CA THR A 403 11.13 24.19 6.46
C THR A 403 11.87 23.80 7.72
N ASP A 404 12.37 24.76 8.50
CA ASP A 404 12.98 24.48 9.80
C ASP A 404 11.94 23.74 10.66
N GLN A 405 11.85 22.44 10.45
CA GLN A 405 10.87 21.55 11.03
C GLN A 405 11.52 21.02 12.27
N THR A 406 11.58 21.92 13.24
CA THR A 406 11.47 21.52 14.64
C THR A 406 10.18 20.68 14.76
N MET A 407 10.28 19.41 15.17
CA MET A 407 9.14 18.52 15.40
C MET A 407 8.30 18.96 16.62
N LEU A 408 7.75 20.17 16.61
CA LEU A 408 7.06 20.74 17.76
C LEU A 408 5.90 21.63 17.36
N LEU A 409 4.81 21.52 18.11
CA LEU A 409 3.73 22.50 18.12
C LEU A 409 4.28 23.90 18.41
N ASP A 410 3.65 24.90 17.80
CA ASP A 410 3.79 26.32 18.12
C ASP A 410 3.70 26.58 19.63
N PRO A 411 4.34 27.66 20.15
CA PRO A 411 4.51 27.93 21.58
C PRO A 411 3.21 28.39 22.27
N VAL A 412 2.06 27.83 21.93
CA VAL A 412 0.76 28.11 22.55
C VAL A 412 0.63 27.39 23.91
N PHE A 413 1.42 26.34 24.16
CA PHE A 413 1.45 25.61 25.43
C PHE A 413 2.73 25.85 26.26
N ALA A 414 3.35 27.02 26.13
CA ALA A 414 4.38 27.44 27.07
C ALA A 414 3.74 27.78 28.43
N ASN A 415 3.68 26.78 29.31
CA ASN A 415 3.81 26.90 30.76
C ASN A 415 3.31 28.22 31.39
N ILE A 416 1.99 28.40 31.52
CA ILE A 416 1.38 29.58 32.16
C ILE A 416 1.47 29.57 33.70
N ALA A 417 1.89 28.48 34.34
CA ALA A 417 2.01 28.44 35.80
C ALA A 417 3.44 28.14 36.24
N LEU A 418 4.06 29.11 36.93
CA LEU A 418 5.45 29.20 37.41
C LEU A 418 6.46 29.78 36.41
N VAL A 419 6.19 30.98 35.92
CA VAL A 419 7.18 31.80 35.22
C VAL A 419 7.77 32.78 36.23
N THR A 420 8.99 32.50 36.72
CA THR A 420 9.94 33.60 36.92
C THR A 420 10.04 34.28 35.56
N PRO A 421 9.70 35.57 35.40
CA PRO A 421 9.65 36.24 34.09
C PRO A 421 10.88 35.86 33.25
N LYS A 422 10.72 35.48 31.98
CA LYS A 422 11.85 35.13 31.08
C LYS A 422 12.99 36.16 31.18
N LYS A 423 12.63 37.44 31.38
CA LYS A 423 13.53 38.57 31.64
C LYS A 423 14.29 38.48 32.97
N GLU A 424 13.68 37.99 34.04
CA GLU A 424 14.31 37.84 35.36
C GLU A 424 15.32 36.69 35.36
N LEU A 425 15.00 35.57 34.70
CA LEU A 425 15.94 34.45 34.54
C LEU A 425 17.13 34.85 33.65
N GLN A 426 16.88 35.59 32.57
CA GLN A 426 17.94 36.18 31.75
C GLN A 426 18.79 37.20 32.52
N ARG A 427 18.20 37.99 33.41
CA ARG A 427 18.92 38.92 34.29
C ARG A 427 19.86 38.19 35.25
N GLN A 428 19.43 37.06 35.81
CA GLN A 428 20.25 36.23 36.71
C GLN A 428 21.38 35.50 35.95
N ILE A 429 21.10 35.01 34.73
CA ILE A 429 22.13 34.44 33.86
C ILE A 429 23.16 35.53 33.53
N LYS A 430 22.72 36.72 33.11
CA LYS A 430 23.62 37.85 32.83
C LYS A 430 24.50 38.23 34.02
N ALA A 431 23.93 38.29 35.23
CA ALA A 431 24.68 38.65 36.44
C ALA A 431 25.67 37.57 36.93
N SER A 432 25.53 36.33 36.45
CA SER A 432 26.38 35.20 36.86
C SER A 432 27.43 34.83 35.81
N LEU A 433 27.41 35.43 34.61
CA LEU A 433 28.44 35.23 33.59
C LEU A 433 29.80 35.77 34.06
N ASP A 434 29.84 36.92 34.74
CA ASP A 434 31.07 37.55 35.25
C ASP A 434 31.65 36.85 36.49
N GLN A 435 30.95 35.85 37.04
CA GLN A 435 31.34 35.12 38.25
C GLN A 435 31.92 33.73 37.93
N ASP A 436 31.85 33.30 36.68
CA ASP A 436 32.29 31.98 36.24
C ASP A 436 33.71 32.05 35.67
N GLU A 437 34.69 31.60 36.45
CA GLU A 437 36.11 31.54 36.05
C GLU A 437 36.31 30.76 34.73
N SER A 438 35.43 29.80 34.42
CA SER A 438 35.53 29.00 33.19
C SER A 438 35.10 29.74 31.92
N LEU A 439 34.38 30.87 32.07
CA LEU A 439 33.91 31.71 30.96
C LEU A 439 34.79 32.94 30.76
N GLU A 440 35.73 33.22 31.66
CA GLU A 440 36.57 34.43 31.63
C GLU A 440 37.43 34.50 30.35
N GLU A 441 38.02 33.37 29.92
CA GLU A 441 38.81 33.29 28.68
C GLU A 441 37.95 33.60 27.43
N ILE A 442 36.68 33.19 27.44
CA ILE A 442 35.72 33.40 26.35
C ILE A 442 35.28 34.88 26.32
N LEU A 443 35.01 35.45 27.50
CA LEU A 443 34.61 36.86 27.64
C LEU A 443 35.77 37.81 27.26
N GLN A 444 37.00 37.51 27.67
CA GLN A 444 38.19 38.27 27.29
C GLN A 444 38.48 38.18 25.78
N PHE A 445 38.27 37.01 25.16
CA PHE A 445 38.37 36.83 23.71
C PHE A 445 37.36 37.69 22.95
N LEU A 446 36.09 37.69 23.37
CA LEU A 446 35.03 38.47 22.74
C LEU A 446 35.21 39.99 22.90
N GLN A 447 35.87 40.45 23.97
CA GLN A 447 36.23 41.86 24.16
C GLN A 447 37.43 42.32 23.32
N ASN A 448 38.35 41.40 22.96
CA ASN A 448 39.61 41.69 22.26
C ASN A 448 39.76 40.92 20.93
N GLU A 449 38.66 40.73 20.21
CA GLU A 449 38.57 39.91 18.99
C GLU A 449 39.60 40.30 17.90
N SER A 450 40.01 41.57 17.87
CA SER A 450 40.99 42.11 16.91
C SER A 450 42.44 41.69 17.19
N LYS A 451 42.81 41.30 18.42
CA LYS A 451 44.20 40.96 18.82
C LYS A 451 44.46 39.46 19.06
N ALA A 452 43.45 38.61 18.91
CA ALA A 452 43.55 37.18 19.23
C ALA A 452 44.29 36.35 18.15
N PRO A 453 45.16 35.39 18.54
CA PRO A 453 45.81 34.44 17.62
C PRO A 453 44.81 33.60 16.80
N PRO A 454 45.19 33.12 15.59
CA PRO A 454 44.31 32.34 14.71
C PRO A 454 43.77 31.04 15.33
N SER A 455 44.53 30.42 16.24
CA SER A 455 44.12 29.21 16.97
C SER A 455 42.96 29.47 17.94
N ILE A 456 43.00 30.61 18.64
CA ILE A 456 41.97 31.03 19.60
C ILE A 456 40.71 31.48 18.86
N LYS A 457 40.88 32.20 17.74
CA LYS A 457 39.76 32.56 16.84
C LYS A 457 39.00 31.36 16.28
N ARG A 458 39.70 30.24 16.06
CA ARG A 458 39.08 29.00 15.58
C ARG A 458 38.36 28.24 16.69
N ALA A 459 38.86 28.30 17.93
CA ALA A 459 38.28 27.59 19.08
C ALA A 459 36.97 28.22 19.56
N PHE A 460 36.86 29.56 19.50
CA PHE A 460 35.70 30.29 20.04
C PHE A 460 34.79 30.90 18.96
N LYS A 461 34.91 30.46 17.70
CA LYS A 461 34.11 30.95 16.56
C LYS A 461 32.60 30.82 16.76
N ASP A 462 32.17 29.82 17.52
CA ASP A 462 30.76 29.49 17.71
C ASP A 462 30.11 30.24 18.90
N TYR A 463 30.89 31.10 19.58
CA TYR A 463 30.43 31.92 20.70
C TYR A 463 30.17 33.36 20.26
N GLU A 464 29.03 33.90 20.67
CA GLU A 464 28.61 35.26 20.33
C GLU A 464 28.05 35.98 21.56
N MET A 465 28.25 37.30 21.63
CA MET A 465 27.69 38.14 22.68
C MET A 465 26.56 39.01 22.14
N GLU A 466 25.35 38.85 22.69
CA GLU A 466 24.20 39.66 22.30
C GLU A 466 23.45 40.16 23.55
N ALA A 467 23.19 41.47 23.64
CA ALA A 467 22.50 42.12 24.76
C ALA A 467 23.07 41.83 26.17
N GLY A 468 24.35 41.43 26.25
CA GLY A 468 25.02 41.01 27.48
C GLY A 468 24.66 39.60 27.96
N LEU A 469 24.24 38.73 27.03
CA LEU A 469 24.13 37.28 27.24
C LEU A 469 25.10 36.57 26.28
N LEU A 470 25.75 35.52 26.78
CA LEU A 470 26.61 34.65 25.99
C LEU A 470 25.78 33.62 25.24
N PHE A 471 26.02 33.48 23.95
CA PHE A 471 25.40 32.49 23.09
C PHE A 471 26.44 31.51 22.57
N TYR A 472 26.04 30.25 22.43
CA TYR A 472 26.78 29.20 21.71
C TYR A 472 25.84 28.58 20.68
N GLN A 473 26.16 28.71 19.39
CA GLN A 473 25.33 28.21 18.28
C GLN A 473 23.84 28.61 18.42
N GLY A 474 23.57 29.88 18.76
CA GLY A 474 22.21 30.43 18.93
C GLY A 474 21.50 30.07 20.24
N ARG A 475 22.18 29.46 21.22
CA ARG A 475 21.63 29.06 22.53
C ARG A 475 22.29 29.81 23.68
N ILE A 476 21.52 30.21 24.69
CA ILE A 476 22.04 30.97 25.84
C ILE A 476 22.93 30.08 26.69
N VAL A 477 24.18 30.50 26.91
CA VAL A 477 25.12 29.82 27.78
C VAL A 477 24.75 30.08 29.25
N VAL A 478 24.68 29.01 30.04
CA VAL A 478 24.38 29.06 31.47
C VAL A 478 25.65 28.75 32.26
N SER A 479 26.08 29.71 33.08
CA SER A 479 27.24 29.58 33.97
C SER A 479 27.07 28.44 34.97
N ASP A 480 28.18 27.92 35.48
CA ASP A 480 28.21 26.91 36.55
C ASP A 480 28.13 27.51 37.96
N VAL A 481 27.50 28.68 38.07
CA VAL A 481 27.47 29.46 39.30
C VAL A 481 26.05 29.43 39.89
N GLY A 482 25.95 28.97 41.14
CA GLY A 482 24.69 28.91 41.89
C GLY A 482 23.76 27.76 41.46
N THR A 483 22.45 27.99 41.53
CA THR A 483 21.42 26.95 41.29
C THR A 483 20.78 27.01 39.91
N LEU A 484 21.27 27.88 39.01
CA LEU A 484 20.61 28.21 37.75
C LEU A 484 20.38 27.01 36.83
N ARG A 485 21.38 26.13 36.67
CA ARG A 485 21.27 24.89 35.89
C ARG A 485 20.19 23.97 36.47
N THR A 486 20.19 23.77 37.78
CA THR A 486 19.21 22.94 38.50
C THR A 486 17.79 23.52 38.44
N ASP A 487 17.66 24.84 38.56
CA ASP A 487 16.37 25.54 38.48
C ASP A 487 15.75 25.43 37.09
N LEU A 488 16.57 25.54 36.03
CA LEU A 488 16.16 25.28 34.65
C LEU A 488 15.67 23.84 34.47
N LEU A 489 16.45 22.85 34.93
CA LEU A 489 16.05 21.44 34.85
C LEU A 489 14.74 21.18 35.61
N ARG A 490 14.54 21.82 36.77
CA ARG A 490 13.28 21.72 37.54
C ARG A 490 12.09 22.30 36.77
N ILE A 491 12.25 23.43 36.09
CA ILE A 491 11.19 24.04 35.28
C ILE A 491 10.78 23.12 34.11
N PHE A 492 11.76 22.56 33.39
CA PHE A 492 11.50 21.76 32.19
C PHE A 492 11.21 20.27 32.47
N HIS A 493 11.38 19.78 33.69
CA HIS A 493 11.12 18.38 34.05
C HIS A 493 10.09 18.20 35.17
N ASN A 494 10.20 18.97 36.26
CA ASN A 494 9.41 18.76 37.48
C ASN A 494 8.13 19.59 37.52
N SER A 495 7.96 20.55 36.60
CA SER A 495 6.72 21.33 36.52
C SER A 495 5.53 20.40 36.23
N PRO A 496 4.38 20.59 36.90
CA PRO A 496 3.16 19.84 36.59
C PRO A 496 2.78 19.86 35.10
N LEU A 497 3.14 20.93 34.39
CA LEU A 497 2.89 21.09 32.96
C LEU A 497 3.95 20.41 32.08
N ALA A 498 5.17 20.23 32.58
CA ALA A 498 6.23 19.49 31.89
C ALA A 498 5.98 17.98 31.91
N GLY A 499 5.34 17.48 32.96
CA GLY A 499 4.84 16.10 33.01
C GLY A 499 5.92 15.02 33.08
N HIS A 500 7.11 15.32 33.64
CA HIS A 500 8.21 14.37 33.79
C HIS A 500 8.57 13.60 32.49
N PRO A 501 8.97 14.32 31.42
CA PRO A 501 8.95 13.78 30.06
C PRO A 501 10.10 12.79 29.74
N GLY A 502 10.93 12.45 30.74
CA GLY A 502 12.03 11.50 30.63
C GLY A 502 13.31 12.11 30.03
N ARG A 503 14.43 11.37 30.11
CA ARG A 503 15.79 11.86 29.84
C ARG A 503 15.92 12.61 28.52
N GLN A 504 15.52 11.96 27.42
CA GLN A 504 15.71 12.49 26.07
C GLN A 504 14.87 13.73 25.80
N ARG A 505 13.62 13.74 26.27
CA ARG A 505 12.69 14.84 26.02
C ARG A 505 12.98 16.03 26.91
N THR A 506 13.42 15.82 28.16
CA THR A 506 13.91 16.90 29.02
C THR A 506 15.15 17.55 28.41
N LEU A 507 16.11 16.76 27.92
CA LEU A 507 17.30 17.29 27.28
C LEU A 507 16.93 18.16 26.07
N GLU A 508 16.04 17.66 25.22
CA GLU A 508 15.54 18.37 24.04
C GLU A 508 14.84 19.70 24.41
N LEU A 509 14.05 19.73 25.48
CA LEU A 509 13.33 20.94 25.91
C LEU A 509 14.28 22.03 26.40
N VAL A 510 15.30 21.64 27.17
CA VAL A 510 16.29 22.56 27.75
C VAL A 510 17.26 23.04 26.67
N SER A 511 17.73 22.14 25.81
CA SER A 511 18.73 22.42 24.77
C SER A 511 18.22 23.31 23.64
N ARG A 512 16.93 23.67 23.61
CA ARG A 512 16.36 24.61 22.63
C ARG A 512 16.84 26.03 22.85
N ASN A 513 16.92 26.44 24.12
CA ASN A 513 17.19 27.83 24.50
C ASN A 513 18.47 27.97 25.31
N TYR A 514 18.97 26.87 25.90
CA TYR A 514 20.08 26.91 26.85
C TYR A 514 21.17 25.91 26.48
N TYR A 515 22.42 26.24 26.83
CA TYR A 515 23.59 25.40 26.65
C TYR A 515 24.53 25.54 27.84
N TRP A 516 25.17 24.44 28.22
CA TRP A 516 26.35 24.44 29.09
C TRP A 516 27.16 23.16 28.86
N PRO A 517 28.48 23.16 29.11
CA PRO A 517 29.28 21.95 29.07
C PRO A 517 28.72 20.90 30.05
N GLY A 518 28.42 19.69 29.56
CA GLY A 518 27.88 18.62 30.39
C GLY A 518 26.35 18.59 30.53
N ILE A 519 25.60 19.45 29.82
CA ILE A 519 24.12 19.51 29.85
C ILE A 519 23.43 18.15 29.71
N LEU A 520 23.98 17.22 28.93
CA LEU A 520 23.46 15.87 28.78
C LEU A 520 23.57 15.06 30.09
N ALA A 521 24.74 15.08 30.72
CA ALA A 521 25.00 14.35 31.95
C ALA A 521 24.14 14.89 33.10
N ASP A 522 24.08 16.21 33.26
CA ASP A 522 23.29 16.87 34.30
C ASP A 522 21.79 16.61 34.12
N THR A 523 21.29 16.67 32.89
CA THR A 523 19.89 16.37 32.59
C THR A 523 19.56 14.92 32.95
N TYR A 524 20.43 13.98 32.58
CA TYR A 524 20.22 12.56 32.83
C TYR A 524 20.25 12.28 34.33
N TRP A 525 21.21 12.86 35.04
CA TRP A 525 21.33 12.75 36.49
C TRP A 525 20.13 13.33 37.24
N HIS A 526 19.61 14.49 36.80
CA HIS A 526 18.41 15.11 37.38
C HIS A 526 17.14 14.28 37.16
N VAL A 527 16.98 13.70 35.98
CA VAL A 527 15.84 12.81 35.67
C VAL A 527 15.95 11.50 36.47
N ASP A 528 17.15 10.94 36.59
CA ASP A 528 17.40 9.69 37.32
C ASP A 528 17.27 9.84 38.84
N SER A 529 17.63 10.99 39.39
CA SER A 529 17.43 11.28 40.81
C SER A 529 15.99 11.68 41.16
N CYS A 530 15.11 11.84 40.16
CA CYS A 530 13.74 12.27 40.38
C CYS A 530 12.86 11.17 41.01
N LYS A 531 12.41 11.41 42.25
CA LYS A 531 11.55 10.48 43.01
C LYS A 531 10.25 10.11 42.28
N THR A 532 9.63 11.06 41.57
CA THR A 532 8.38 10.80 40.81
C THR A 532 8.63 9.84 39.65
N CYS A 533 9.67 10.09 38.86
CA CYS A 533 10.06 9.21 37.75
C CYS A 533 10.44 7.82 38.23
N GLN A 534 11.22 7.73 39.31
CA GLN A 534 11.64 6.44 39.89
C GLN A 534 10.46 5.63 40.44
N ARG A 535 9.43 6.28 41.00
CA ARG A 535 8.21 5.59 41.47
C ARG A 535 7.32 5.09 40.33
N ILE A 536 7.27 5.80 39.21
CA ILE A 536 6.42 5.44 38.05
C ILE A 536 7.09 4.38 37.18
N ARG A 537 8.42 4.38 37.11
CA ARG A 537 9.21 3.46 36.29
C ARG A 537 9.10 2.03 36.83
N LYS A 538 8.21 1.23 36.24
CA LYS A 538 8.17 -0.22 36.49
C LYS A 538 9.54 -0.81 36.13
N PRO A 539 10.15 -1.68 36.97
CA PRO A 539 11.36 -2.38 36.58
C PRO A 539 11.10 -3.14 35.27
N LYS A 540 12.00 -2.98 34.29
CA LYS A 540 11.98 -3.80 33.08
C LYS A 540 12.26 -5.23 33.54
N TYR A 541 11.24 -6.08 33.59
CA TYR A 541 11.47 -7.51 33.68
C TYR A 541 12.35 -7.91 32.50
N ALA A 542 13.44 -8.63 32.76
CA ALA A 542 14.12 -9.34 31.70
C ALA A 542 13.07 -10.21 30.98
N PRO A 543 13.00 -10.20 29.65
CA PRO A 543 12.10 -11.11 28.94
C PRO A 543 12.45 -12.53 29.38
N ILE A 544 11.53 -13.18 30.07
CA ILE A 544 11.65 -14.60 30.38
C ILE A 544 11.73 -15.29 29.01
N PRO A 545 12.79 -16.06 28.73
CA PRO A 545 12.88 -16.78 27.47
C PRO A 545 11.62 -17.62 27.31
N PRO A 546 10.96 -17.59 26.14
CA PRO A 546 9.74 -18.38 25.92
C PRO A 546 10.08 -19.84 26.18
N GLN A 547 9.51 -20.41 27.24
CA GLN A 547 9.74 -21.79 27.61
C GLN A 547 8.94 -22.65 26.60
N PRO A 548 9.61 -23.47 25.76
CA PRO A 548 8.89 -24.31 24.82
C PRO A 548 7.98 -25.26 25.60
N LEU A 549 6.68 -25.29 25.24
CA LEU A 549 5.72 -26.21 25.84
C LEU A 549 6.16 -27.64 25.54
N GLU A 550 6.26 -28.47 26.58
CA GLU A 550 6.56 -29.91 26.45
C GLU A 550 5.55 -30.57 25.50
N LEU A 551 6.07 -31.30 24.51
CA LEU A 551 5.26 -32.03 23.55
C LEU A 551 4.57 -33.20 24.27
N PRO A 552 3.22 -33.29 24.24
CA PRO A 552 2.52 -34.45 24.79
C PRO A 552 2.88 -35.73 24.02
N SER A 553 2.83 -36.86 24.70
CA SER A 553 3.12 -38.21 24.15
C SER A 553 1.88 -38.97 23.67
N ARG A 554 0.68 -38.53 24.10
CA ARG A 554 -0.60 -39.15 23.76
C ARG A 554 -1.73 -38.11 23.64
N PRO A 555 -2.82 -38.42 22.89
CA PRO A 555 -4.01 -37.57 22.82
C PRO A 555 -4.54 -37.20 24.21
N TRP A 556 -5.00 -35.96 24.37
CA TRP A 556 -5.65 -35.43 25.58
C TRP A 556 -4.77 -35.37 26.84
N GLN A 557 -3.45 -35.60 26.72
CA GLN A 557 -2.52 -35.43 27.83
C GLN A 557 -2.36 -33.96 28.22
N HIS A 558 -2.16 -33.08 27.23
CA HIS A 558 -2.01 -31.63 27.40
C HIS A 558 -3.13 -30.90 26.64
N VAL A 559 -3.85 -30.02 27.32
CA VAL A 559 -4.98 -29.31 26.73
C VAL A 559 -4.79 -27.81 26.89
N SER A 560 -4.96 -27.06 25.80
CA SER A 560 -5.02 -25.60 25.85
C SER A 560 -6.46 -25.13 25.69
N TYR A 561 -6.88 -24.10 26.41
CA TYR A 561 -8.22 -23.54 26.26
C TYR A 561 -8.24 -22.01 26.29
N ASN A 562 -9.19 -21.42 25.58
CA ASN A 562 -9.41 -19.99 25.49
C ASN A 562 -10.92 -19.71 25.29
N MET A 563 -11.38 -18.50 25.61
CA MET A 563 -12.74 -18.06 25.33
C MET A 563 -12.78 -17.03 24.20
N ILE A 564 -13.59 -17.31 23.18
CA ILE A 564 -14.02 -16.30 22.22
C ILE A 564 -15.20 -15.55 22.84
N VAL A 565 -14.99 -14.28 23.18
CA VAL A 565 -15.98 -13.43 23.86
C VAL A 565 -16.67 -12.45 22.92
N ASP A 566 -17.73 -11.80 23.43
CA ASP A 566 -18.48 -10.73 22.74
C ASP A 566 -19.13 -11.16 21.42
N LEU A 567 -19.54 -12.43 21.35
CA LEU A 567 -20.34 -12.96 20.24
C LEU A 567 -21.81 -12.51 20.36
N PRO A 568 -22.58 -12.55 19.25
CA PRO A 568 -24.02 -12.33 19.28
C PRO A 568 -24.68 -13.24 20.33
N LYS A 569 -25.60 -12.67 21.11
CA LYS A 569 -26.27 -13.42 22.18
C LYS A 569 -27.15 -14.52 21.60
N ASP A 570 -27.01 -15.72 22.12
CA ASP A 570 -27.93 -16.83 21.93
C ASP A 570 -28.41 -17.29 23.32
N GLY A 571 -29.64 -16.93 23.68
CA GLY A 571 -30.15 -17.08 25.05
C GLY A 571 -29.32 -16.32 26.09
N SER A 572 -28.83 -17.02 27.11
CA SER A 572 -27.94 -16.47 28.17
C SER A 572 -26.44 -16.54 27.82
N ASN A 573 -26.09 -17.18 26.71
CA ASN A 573 -24.71 -17.38 26.27
C ASN A 573 -24.28 -16.28 25.28
N ASN A 574 -23.03 -15.87 25.37
CA ASN A 574 -22.45 -14.83 24.52
C ASN A 574 -20.95 -15.07 24.25
N SER A 575 -20.48 -16.28 24.48
CA SER A 575 -19.08 -16.67 24.35
C SER A 575 -18.99 -18.15 23.98
N ILE A 576 -17.86 -18.56 23.42
CA ILE A 576 -17.56 -19.95 23.13
C ILE A 576 -16.23 -20.29 23.80
N LEU A 577 -16.24 -21.30 24.67
CA LEU A 577 -15.05 -21.92 25.21
C LEU A 577 -14.48 -22.88 24.16
N VAL A 578 -13.25 -22.58 23.73
CA VAL A 578 -12.48 -23.38 22.80
C VAL A 578 -11.49 -24.20 23.59
N ILE A 579 -11.57 -25.53 23.49
CA ILE A 579 -10.67 -26.47 24.15
C ILE A 579 -9.94 -27.26 23.06
N VAL A 580 -8.61 -27.24 23.08
CA VAL A 580 -7.77 -27.84 22.03
C VAL A 580 -6.82 -28.86 22.66
N ASP A 581 -6.84 -30.08 22.14
CA ASP A 581 -5.82 -31.08 22.46
C ASP A 581 -4.48 -30.70 21.81
N SER A 582 -3.42 -30.61 22.62
CA SER A 582 -2.12 -30.19 22.14
C SER A 582 -1.44 -31.23 21.24
N PHE A 583 -1.82 -32.51 21.34
CA PHE A 583 -1.27 -33.60 20.53
C PHE A 583 -1.97 -33.71 19.16
N THR A 584 -3.27 -34.00 19.15
CA THR A 584 -4.05 -34.23 17.91
C THR A 584 -4.51 -32.95 17.22
N LYS A 585 -4.42 -31.80 17.91
CA LYS A 585 -5.06 -30.53 17.51
C LYS A 585 -6.59 -30.62 17.39
N TYR A 586 -7.20 -31.64 17.97
CA TYR A 586 -8.65 -31.78 18.00
C TYR A 586 -9.28 -30.69 18.87
N VAL A 587 -10.36 -30.08 18.37
CA VAL A 587 -11.00 -28.92 18.99
C VAL A 587 -12.40 -29.28 19.48
N ILE A 588 -12.72 -28.87 20.71
CA ILE A 588 -14.06 -28.86 21.29
C ILE A 588 -14.49 -27.42 21.47
N LEU A 589 -15.68 -27.10 20.94
CA LEU A 589 -16.33 -25.81 21.11
C LEU A 589 -17.53 -25.98 22.02
N VAL A 590 -17.58 -25.21 23.10
CA VAL A 590 -18.66 -25.26 24.09
C VAL A 590 -19.24 -23.85 24.24
N GLU A 591 -20.56 -23.71 24.08
CA GLU A 591 -21.23 -22.44 24.36
C GLU A 591 -21.16 -22.07 25.84
N CYS A 592 -20.87 -20.81 26.14
CA CYS A 592 -20.77 -20.33 27.51
C CYS A 592 -21.11 -18.84 27.64
N SER A 593 -21.21 -18.37 28.88
CA SER A 593 -21.32 -16.94 29.19
C SER A 593 -19.95 -16.33 29.43
N LYS A 594 -19.74 -15.08 29.03
CA LYS A 594 -18.55 -14.28 29.39
C LYS A 594 -18.40 -14.10 30.91
N LYS A 595 -19.50 -14.23 31.66
CA LYS A 595 -19.53 -14.10 33.14
C LYS A 595 -19.32 -15.43 33.87
N LEU A 596 -18.93 -16.48 33.15
CA LEU A 596 -18.78 -17.82 33.68
C LEU A 596 -17.71 -17.86 34.79
N LYS A 597 -18.06 -18.47 35.92
CA LYS A 597 -17.17 -18.57 37.08
C LYS A 597 -16.30 -19.83 37.01
N ALA A 598 -15.19 -19.84 37.75
CA ALA A 598 -14.26 -20.98 37.77
C ALA A 598 -14.92 -22.35 38.07
N PRO A 599 -15.89 -22.49 39.01
CA PRO A 599 -16.55 -23.78 39.24
C PRO A 599 -17.39 -24.26 38.05
N GLU A 600 -18.05 -23.33 37.36
CA GLU A 600 -18.83 -23.62 36.15
C GLU A 600 -17.90 -24.02 34.99
N LEU A 601 -16.71 -23.43 34.90
CA LEU A 601 -15.69 -23.82 33.92
C LEU A 601 -15.20 -25.24 34.15
N ALA A 602 -14.91 -25.58 35.41
CA ALA A 602 -14.51 -26.93 35.78
C ALA A 602 -15.60 -27.96 35.41
N ASP A 603 -16.87 -27.61 35.59
CA ASP A 603 -18.00 -28.47 35.21
C ASP A 603 -18.12 -28.64 33.69
N LEU A 604 -17.83 -27.62 32.89
CA LEU A 604 -17.73 -27.77 31.43
C LEU A 604 -16.59 -28.73 31.04
N PHE A 605 -15.43 -28.62 31.69
CA PHE A 605 -14.31 -29.56 31.47
C PHE A 605 -14.68 -31.00 31.86
N LEU A 606 -15.35 -31.19 33.00
CA LEU A 606 -15.87 -32.49 33.45
C LEU A 606 -16.77 -33.13 32.39
N ARG A 607 -17.77 -32.37 31.90
CA ARG A 607 -18.78 -32.86 30.97
C ARG A 607 -18.24 -33.13 29.56
N HIS A 608 -17.39 -32.24 29.05
CA HIS A 608 -17.00 -32.24 27.64
C HIS A 608 -15.62 -32.86 27.39
N VAL A 609 -14.71 -32.83 28.37
CA VAL A 609 -13.36 -33.38 28.26
C VAL A 609 -13.24 -34.65 29.10
N TRP A 610 -13.36 -34.57 30.42
CA TRP A 610 -13.01 -35.69 31.31
C TRP A 610 -13.91 -36.91 31.12
N LYS A 611 -15.20 -36.69 30.92
CA LYS A 611 -16.17 -37.75 30.63
C LYS A 611 -15.81 -38.58 29.38
N ARG A 612 -15.15 -37.98 28.39
CA ARG A 612 -14.89 -38.62 27.08
C ARG A 612 -13.46 -39.08 26.90
N TYR A 613 -12.50 -38.33 27.44
CA TYR A 613 -11.08 -38.51 27.15
C TYR A 613 -10.21 -38.67 28.41
N GLY A 614 -10.80 -38.60 29.59
CA GLY A 614 -10.08 -38.63 30.86
C GLY A 614 -9.54 -37.26 31.29
N MET A 615 -8.92 -37.23 32.47
CA MET A 615 -8.35 -36.02 33.04
C MET A 615 -7.00 -35.71 32.38
N PRO A 616 -6.80 -34.51 31.80
CA PRO A 616 -5.51 -34.09 31.26
C PRO A 616 -4.50 -33.90 32.40
N GLU A 617 -3.23 -34.20 32.13
CA GLU A 617 -2.13 -34.02 33.08
C GLU A 617 -1.72 -32.55 33.17
N LYS A 618 -1.92 -31.78 32.09
CA LYS A 618 -1.58 -30.36 32.01
C LYS A 618 -2.65 -29.58 31.26
N THR A 619 -3.03 -28.44 31.82
CA THR A 619 -3.90 -27.47 31.13
C THR A 619 -3.19 -26.12 31.00
N VAL A 620 -3.41 -25.45 29.87
CA VAL A 620 -2.83 -24.13 29.56
C VAL A 620 -3.96 -23.18 29.14
N SER A 621 -3.97 -21.99 29.71
CA SER A 621 -4.90 -20.89 29.39
C SER A 621 -4.10 -19.61 29.22
N ASP A 622 -4.58 -18.70 28.39
CA ASP A 622 -4.06 -17.34 28.26
C ASP A 622 -4.53 -16.40 29.39
#